data_AF-A0A256BCK7-F1
#
_entry.id   AF-A0A256BCK7-F1
#
_cell.length_a   1.000
_cell.length_b   1.000
_cell.length_c   1.000
_cell.angle_alpha   90.00
_cell.angle_beta   90.00
_cell.angle_gamma   90.00
#
_symmetry.space_group_name_H-M   'P 1'
#
loop_
_entity.id
_entity.type
_entity.pdbx_description
1 polymer ?
#
loop_
_entity_poly.entity_id
_entity_poly.type
_entity_poly.pdbx_seq_one_letter_code
_entity_poly.pdbx_strand_id
1 'polypeptide(L)'
;MTFTELLPNLQRLNPSDKLRAIQFLATELSKIENFATNDMESQSWLEADLVSDLPEYDWGEGGIPNLKPVEYVSGIGLVVKAG
;
A
#
# COMPACT_ATOMS: atom_id res chain seq x y z
N MET A 1 20.67 -19.08 -10.02
CA MET A 1 20.75 -18.34 -11.28
C MET A 1 20.69 -16.86 -10.94
N THR A 2 21.73 -16.10 -11.23
CA THR A 2 21.81 -14.68 -10.86
C THR A 2 21.25 -13.78 -11.96
N PHE A 3 20.86 -12.55 -11.62
CA PHE A 3 20.39 -11.57 -12.60
C PHE A 3 21.39 -11.35 -13.76
N THR A 4 22.68 -11.39 -13.43
CA THR A 4 23.80 -11.30 -14.38
C THR A 4 23.84 -12.44 -15.41
N GLU A 5 23.24 -13.60 -15.11
CA GLU A 5 23.14 -14.75 -16.03
C GLU A 5 21.86 -14.69 -16.89
N LEU A 6 20.78 -14.10 -16.37
CA LEU A 6 19.47 -14.03 -17.04
C LEU A 6 19.38 -12.88 -18.07
N LEU A 7 19.92 -11.71 -17.72
CA LEU A 7 19.78 -10.50 -18.53
C LEU A 7 20.32 -10.66 -19.98
N PRO A 8 21.50 -11.24 -20.22
CA PRO A 8 22.02 -11.40 -21.57
C PRO A 8 21.15 -12.35 -22.42
N ASN A 9 20.52 -13.34 -21.79
CA ASN A 9 19.66 -14.30 -22.48
C ASN A 9 18.32 -13.67 -22.88
N LEU A 10 17.71 -12.87 -22.00
CA LEU A 10 16.51 -12.10 -22.34
C LEU A 10 16.77 -11.07 -23.45
N GLN A 11 17.92 -10.40 -23.44
CA GLN A 11 18.27 -9.39 -24.44
C GLN A 11 18.36 -9.95 -25.86
N ARG A 12 18.82 -11.21 -26.02
CA ARG A 12 18.96 -11.90 -27.30
C ARG A 12 17.63 -12.34 -27.92
N LEU A 13 16.54 -12.35 -27.15
CA LEU A 13 15.21 -12.72 -27.65
C LEU A 13 14.62 -11.61 -28.52
N ASN A 14 13.83 -12.01 -29.51
CA ASN A 14 12.97 -11.08 -30.23
C ASN A 14 11.90 -10.48 -29.29
N PRO A 15 11.26 -9.35 -29.65
CA PRO A 15 10.33 -8.66 -28.77
C PRO A 15 9.16 -9.52 -28.27
N SER A 16 8.63 -10.42 -29.11
CA SER A 16 7.48 -11.26 -28.75
C SER A 16 7.87 -12.32 -27.72
N ASP A 17 8.99 -13.02 -27.96
CA ASP A 17 9.50 -14.04 -27.04
C ASP A 17 10.00 -13.42 -25.74
N LYS A 18 10.55 -12.20 -25.79
CA LYS A 18 10.95 -11.43 -24.62
C LYS A 18 9.75 -11.11 -23.72
N LEU A 19 8.65 -10.63 -24.31
CA LEU A 19 7.41 -10.37 -23.57
C LEU A 19 6.86 -11.65 -22.94
N ARG A 20 6.81 -12.75 -23.69
CA ARG A 20 6.33 -14.05 -23.18
C ARG A 20 7.20 -14.55 -22.03
N ALA A 21 8.52 -14.45 -22.13
CA ALA A 21 9.45 -14.85 -21.09
C ALA A 21 9.28 -14.01 -19.80
N ILE A 22 9.13 -12.69 -19.94
CA ILE A 22 8.90 -11.78 -18.80
C ILE A 22 7.56 -12.11 -18.12
N GLN A 23 6.48 -12.30 -18.89
CA GLN A 23 5.16 -12.66 -18.35
C GLN A 23 5.18 -14.00 -17.62
N PHE A 24 5.86 -14.99 -18.19
CA PHE A 24 6.04 -16.29 -17.54
C PHE A 24 6.78 -16.15 -16.20
N LEU A 25 7.91 -15.44 -16.19
CA LEU A 25 8.68 -15.21 -14.97
C LEU A 25 7.87 -14.46 -13.91
N ALA A 26 7.13 -13.41 -14.29
CA ALA A 26 6.26 -12.68 -13.38
C ALA A 26 5.17 -13.57 -12.76
N THR A 27 4.59 -14.47 -13.56
CA THR A 27 3.56 -15.43 -13.12
C THR A 27 4.13 -16.50 -12.18
N GLU A 28 5.33 -16.99 -12.44
CA GLU A 28 5.97 -17.97 -11.56
C GLU A 28 6.39 -17.34 -10.23
N LEU A 29 6.92 -16.12 -10.27
CA LEU A 29 7.27 -15.38 -9.05
C LEU A 29 6.02 -15.10 -8.21
N SER A 30 4.90 -14.72 -8.82
CA SER A 30 3.67 -14.40 -8.07
C SER A 30 3.02 -15.60 -7.37
N LYS A 31 3.43 -16.82 -7.70
CA LYS A 31 3.02 -18.04 -6.99
C LYS A 31 3.86 -18.29 -5.73
N ILE A 32 5.08 -17.76 -5.69
CA ILE A 32 6.05 -17.98 -4.61
C ILE A 32 5.98 -16.83 -3.61
N GLU A 33 5.89 -15.60 -4.12
CA GLU A 33 5.74 -14.40 -3.31
C GLU A 33 4.35 -13.82 -3.50
N ASN A 34 3.65 -13.61 -2.37
CA ASN A 34 2.42 -12.85 -2.35
C ASN A 34 2.81 -11.37 -2.53
N PHE A 35 2.98 -10.90 -3.76
CA PHE A 35 3.27 -9.49 -4.11
C PHE A 35 2.14 -8.51 -3.73
N ALA A 36 1.18 -8.93 -2.90
CA ALA A 36 0.16 -8.07 -2.35
C ALA A 36 0.81 -6.97 -1.48
N THR A 37 0.94 -5.79 -2.10
CA THR A 37 0.97 -4.43 -1.53
C THR A 37 1.75 -4.29 -0.23
N ASN A 38 2.95 -4.85 -0.17
CA ASN A 38 3.96 -4.45 0.81
C ASN A 38 4.86 -3.41 0.15
N ASP A 39 4.26 -2.33 -0.38
CA ASP A 39 5.08 -1.26 -0.89
C ASP A 39 5.91 -0.72 0.28
N MET A 40 7.20 -0.59 0.02
CA MET A 40 8.19 -0.28 1.04
C MET A 40 7.88 1.06 1.73
N GLU A 41 7.21 1.97 1.02
CA GLU A 41 6.75 3.24 1.57
C GLU A 41 5.64 3.03 2.62
N SER A 42 4.59 2.27 2.32
CA SER A 42 3.52 1.94 3.29
C SER A 42 4.06 1.27 4.56
N GLN A 43 5.01 0.34 4.42
CA GLN A 43 5.65 -0.28 5.59
C GLN A 43 6.51 0.71 6.37
N SER A 44 7.28 1.55 5.68
CA SER A 44 8.06 2.60 6.33
C SER A 44 7.19 3.60 7.08
N TRP A 45 5.96 3.87 6.63
CA TRP A 45 5.01 4.73 7.36
C TRP A 45 4.42 4.03 8.59
N LEU A 46 4.12 2.74 8.50
CA LEU A 46 3.59 1.96 9.64
C LEU A 46 4.62 1.75 10.75
N GLU A 47 5.89 1.58 10.38
CA GLU A 47 7.00 1.35 11.31
C GLU A 47 7.67 2.65 11.77
N ALA A 48 7.23 3.81 11.29
CA ALA A 48 7.80 5.09 11.69
C ALA A 48 7.60 5.29 13.20
N ASP A 49 8.69 5.63 13.90
CA ASP A 49 8.64 6.04 15.30
C ASP A 49 7.84 7.35 15.40
N LEU A 50 6.55 7.22 15.69
CA LEU A 50 5.72 8.36 16.09
C LEU A 50 6.29 8.84 17.43
N VAL A 51 6.87 10.03 17.43
CA VAL A 51 7.40 10.68 18.63
C VAL A 51 6.35 10.59 19.73
N SER A 52 6.76 10.20 20.95
CA SER A 52 5.85 9.91 22.07
C SER A 52 4.92 11.07 22.42
N ASP A 53 5.31 12.30 22.10
CA ASP A 53 4.50 13.50 22.28
C ASP A 53 4.42 14.27 20.95
N LEU A 54 3.48 13.87 20.09
CA LEU A 54 3.05 14.73 19.00
C LEU A 54 2.47 16.01 19.61
N PRO A 55 2.84 17.21 19.10
CA PRO A 55 2.26 18.45 19.61
C PRO A 55 0.75 18.40 19.43
N GLU A 56 0.03 19.02 20.36
CA GLU A 56 -1.42 19.18 20.23
C GLU A 56 -1.74 19.86 18.90
N TYR A 57 -2.77 19.35 18.21
CA TYR A 57 -3.22 19.95 16.98
C TYR A 57 -3.83 21.33 17.27
N ASP A 58 -3.28 22.37 16.65
CA ASP A 58 -3.80 23.73 16.78
C ASP A 58 -5.10 23.89 15.97
N TRP A 59 -6.22 23.93 16.68
CA TRP A 59 -7.56 24.12 16.09
C TRP A 59 -7.86 25.59 15.72
N GLY A 60 -6.92 26.50 15.98
CA GLY A 60 -7.11 27.94 15.78
C GLY A 60 -8.14 28.55 16.73
N GLU A 61 -8.51 29.81 16.48
CA GLU A 61 -9.42 30.58 17.35
C GLU A 61 -10.81 29.95 17.54
N GLY A 62 -11.24 29.10 16.59
CA GLY A 62 -12.52 28.41 16.64
C GLY A 62 -12.55 27.19 17.57
N GLY A 63 -11.39 26.70 18.02
CA GLY A 63 -11.27 25.52 18.86
C GLY A 63 -11.75 24.23 18.18
N ILE A 64 -11.81 23.14 18.97
CA ILE A 64 -12.32 21.86 18.49
C ILE A 64 -13.77 22.03 18.00
N PRO A 65 -14.10 21.63 16.76
CA PRO A 65 -15.47 21.69 16.24
C PRO A 65 -16.44 20.94 17.14
N ASN A 66 -17.68 21.42 17.24
CA ASN A 66 -18.73 20.69 17.94
C ASN A 66 -19.09 19.40 17.18
N LEU A 67 -18.56 18.27 17.64
CA LEU A 67 -18.73 16.96 17.00
C LEU A 67 -20.15 16.43 17.22
N LYS A 68 -20.75 15.86 16.18
CA LYS A 68 -22.01 15.13 16.30
C LYS A 68 -21.74 13.67 16.70
N PRO A 69 -22.58 13.06 17.57
CA PRO A 69 -22.43 11.65 17.90
C PRO A 69 -22.64 10.77 16.67
N VAL A 70 -21.72 9.82 16.46
CA VAL A 70 -21.78 8.85 15.36
C VAL A 70 -21.88 7.44 15.93
N GLU A 71 -22.71 6.60 15.34
CA GLU A 71 -22.82 5.17 15.66
C GLU A 71 -22.65 4.29 14.42
N TYR A 72 -22.11 3.09 14.60
CA TYR A 72 -22.04 2.10 13.54
C TYR A 72 -23.31 1.24 13.54
N VAL A 73 -24.00 1.21 12.40
CA VAL A 73 -25.16 0.35 12.16
C VAL A 73 -24.79 -0.70 11.10
N SER A 74 -24.84 -1.99 11.48
CA SER A 74 -24.53 -3.09 10.57
C SER A 74 -25.41 -3.04 9.31
N GLY A 75 -24.79 -3.15 8.14
CA GLY A 75 -25.49 -3.06 6.84
C GLY A 75 -25.78 -1.65 6.34
N ILE A 76 -25.54 -0.60 7.14
CA ILE A 76 -25.72 0.81 6.76
C ILE A 76 -24.39 1.58 6.83
N GLY A 77 -23.59 1.36 7.87
CA GLY A 77 -22.32 2.05 8.11
C GLY A 77 -22.40 3.06 9.25
N LEU A 78 -21.58 4.12 9.19
CA LEU A 78 -21.54 5.18 10.19
C LEU A 78 -22.73 6.12 10.01
N VAL A 79 -23.55 6.25 11.05
CA VAL A 79 -24.74 7.10 11.08
C VAL A 79 -24.56 8.19 12.11
N VAL A 80 -24.80 9.43 11.72
CA VAL A 80 -24.85 10.56 12.65
C VAL A 80 -26.18 10.50 13.39
N LYS A 81 -26.14 10.43 14.72
CA LYS A 81 -27.35 10.62 15.52
C LYS A 81 -27.82 12.05 15.29
N ALA A 82 -28.98 12.21 14.65
CA ALA A 82 -29.63 13.50 14.56
C ALA A 82 -29.83 14.02 15.99
N GLY A 83 -29.23 15.17 16.28
CA GLY A 83 -29.40 15.89 17.54
C GLY A 83 -30.71 16.65 17.56
#